data_AF-A0A847FA88-F1
#
_entry.id   AF-A0A847FA88-F1
#
_cell.length_a   1.000
_cell.length_b   1.000
_cell.length_c   1.000
_cell.angle_alpha   90.00
_cell.angle_beta   90.00
_cell.angle_gamma   90.00
#
_symmetry.space_group_name_H-M   'P 1'
#
loop_
_entity.id
_entity.type
_entity.pdbx_description
1 polymer ?
#
loop_
_entity_poly.entity_id
_entity_poly.type
_entity_poly.pdbx_seq_one_letter_code
_entity_poly.pdbx_strand_id
1 'polypeptide(L)'
;MNNFKENWRQLKQSNTAGQLLEALPDSWLNVAGTIVLFWLVISPVFIMIRSTFIKDNDGSFYSLTLLTEWYVFVEQAGLLSWLLAGVFIAKNRYISRKMETASVRYSDLAVPFFLSLLLLWSALSFLFSDNHLLSWQGDVYCNDGLKSYILYGGFFALCWQIRPNKHIKAVVSALFFVSTLLSLFSVLDLDQINDIFLLSRKTAV
;
A
#
# COMPACT_ATOMS: atom_id res chain seq x y z
N MET A 1 5.98 19.36 23.71
CA MET A 1 6.44 18.23 24.55
C MET A 1 5.42 17.83 25.63
N ASN A 2 4.63 18.77 26.19
CA ASN A 2 3.60 18.47 27.19
C ASN A 2 2.46 17.55 26.68
N ASN A 3 1.97 17.74 25.45
CA ASN A 3 0.90 16.90 24.88
C ASN A 3 1.29 15.43 24.68
N PHE A 4 2.57 15.12 24.39
CA PHE A 4 2.98 13.72 24.17
C PHE A 4 2.92 12.92 25.47
N LYS A 5 3.45 13.47 26.57
CA LYS A 5 3.43 12.84 27.89
C LYS A 5 1.99 12.64 28.39
N GLU A 6 1.12 13.60 28.12
CA GLU A 6 -0.28 13.52 28.52
C GLU A 6 -1.07 12.47 27.74
N ASN A 7 -0.94 12.45 26.41
CA ASN A 7 -1.55 11.41 25.57
C ASN A 7 -1.05 10.01 25.94
N TRP A 8 0.25 9.87 26.23
CA TRP A 8 0.84 8.60 26.68
C TRP A 8 0.28 8.15 28.03
N ARG A 9 0.06 9.09 28.96
CA ARG A 9 -0.56 8.79 30.25
C ARG A 9 -1.99 8.31 30.09
N GLN A 10 -2.78 8.95 29.23
CA GLN A 10 -4.17 8.56 28.95
C GLN A 10 -4.27 7.16 28.31
N LEU A 11 -3.36 6.84 27.38
CA LEU A 11 -3.26 5.50 26.80
C LEU A 11 -2.97 4.44 27.87
N LYS A 12 -2.03 4.72 28.78
CA LYS A 12 -1.67 3.79 29.88
C LYS A 12 -2.82 3.59 30.89
N GLN A 13 -3.70 4.58 31.02
CA GLN A 13 -4.85 4.54 31.94
C GLN A 13 -6.12 3.96 31.29
N SER A 14 -6.07 3.60 30.00
CA SER A 14 -7.21 3.05 29.29
C SER A 14 -7.43 1.59 29.68
N ASN A 15 -8.60 1.28 30.24
CA ASN A 15 -8.93 -0.07 30.72
C ASN A 15 -9.72 -0.91 29.72
N THR A 16 -10.22 -0.28 28.64
CA THR A 16 -10.99 -0.95 27.59
C THR A 16 -10.47 -0.59 26.21
N ALA A 17 -10.70 -1.46 25.22
CA ALA A 17 -10.31 -1.21 23.83
C ALA A 17 -10.95 0.08 23.26
N GLY A 18 -12.19 0.40 23.65
CA GLY A 18 -12.87 1.64 23.25
C GLY A 18 -12.18 2.89 23.80
N GLN A 19 -11.82 2.89 25.09
CA GLN A 19 -11.07 3.99 25.70
C GLN A 19 -9.69 4.17 25.05
N LEU A 20 -9.02 3.06 24.71
CA LEU A 20 -7.73 3.10 24.03
C LEU A 20 -7.85 3.73 22.63
N LEU A 21 -8.90 3.39 21.86
CA LEU A 21 -9.17 4.01 20.57
C LEU A 21 -9.49 5.51 20.69
N GLU A 22 -10.23 5.92 21.73
CA GLU A 22 -10.55 7.33 22.00
C GLU A 22 -9.30 8.12 22.42
N ALA A 23 -8.46 7.54 23.28
CA ALA A 23 -7.22 8.16 23.74
C ALA A 23 -6.12 8.23 22.66
N LEU A 24 -6.22 7.44 21.59
CA LEU A 24 -5.22 7.39 20.53
C LEU A 24 -5.26 8.67 19.66
N PRO A 25 -4.21 9.50 19.60
CA PRO A 25 -4.26 10.75 18.83
C PRO A 25 -4.31 10.51 17.32
N ASP A 26 -5.17 11.25 16.59
CA ASP A 26 -5.23 11.17 15.12
C ASP A 26 -3.92 11.57 14.45
N SER A 27 -3.17 12.48 15.09
CA SER A 27 -1.84 12.88 14.60
C SER A 27 -0.86 11.71 14.56
N TRP A 28 -0.91 10.79 15.52
CA TRP A 28 -0.02 9.63 15.56
C TRP A 28 -0.38 8.62 14.47
N LEU A 29 -1.67 8.37 14.27
CA LEU A 29 -2.15 7.50 13.19
C LEU A 29 -1.82 8.08 11.81
N ASN A 30 -1.99 9.40 11.63
CA ASN A 30 -1.63 10.09 10.39
C ASN A 30 -0.13 10.03 10.12
N VAL A 31 0.72 10.23 11.13
CA VAL A 31 2.18 10.12 11.00
C VAL A 31 2.58 8.68 10.66
N ALA A 32 2.06 7.69 11.40
CA ALA A 32 2.33 6.28 11.14
C ALA A 32 1.92 5.87 9.71
N GLY A 33 0.72 6.25 9.29
CA GLY A 33 0.24 5.98 7.93
C GLY A 33 1.08 6.68 6.86
N THR A 34 1.52 7.91 7.12
CA THR A 34 2.42 8.64 6.20
C THR A 34 3.77 7.96 6.08
N ILE A 35 4.34 7.47 7.19
CA ILE A 35 5.63 6.74 7.18
C ILE A 35 5.50 5.47 6.34
N VAL A 36 4.42 4.69 6.49
CA VAL A 36 4.21 3.46 5.71
C VAL A 36 4.12 3.77 4.20
N LEU A 37 3.36 4.79 3.80
CA LEU A 37 3.26 5.16 2.38
C LEU A 37 4.56 5.77 1.85
N PHE A 38 5.27 6.54 2.66
CA PHE A 38 6.57 7.10 2.27
C PHE A 38 7.61 5.99 2.08
N TRP A 39 7.58 4.97 2.94
CA TRP A 39 8.40 3.78 2.79
C TRP A 39 8.13 3.06 1.47
N LEU A 40 6.87 2.95 1.04
CA LEU A 40 6.53 2.39 -0.27
C LEU A 40 7.22 3.15 -1.41
N VAL A 41 7.23 4.48 -1.37
CA VAL A 41 7.85 5.32 -2.41
C VAL A 41 9.38 5.24 -2.40
N ILE A 42 9.99 5.22 -1.22
CA ILE A 42 11.46 5.20 -1.09
C ILE A 42 12.05 3.81 -1.30
N SER A 43 11.32 2.75 -0.95
CA SER A 43 11.82 1.37 -1.02
C SER A 43 12.44 0.98 -2.38
N PRO A 44 11.85 1.28 -3.55
CA PRO A 44 12.50 0.96 -4.82
C PRO A 44 13.82 1.73 -5.01
N VAL A 45 13.86 3.01 -4.62
CA VAL A 45 15.08 3.84 -4.71
C VAL A 45 16.18 3.31 -3.80
N PHE A 46 15.82 2.90 -2.58
CA PHE A 46 16.75 2.29 -1.64
C PHE A 46 17.36 1.00 -2.21
N ILE A 47 16.56 0.17 -2.85
CA ILE A 47 17.01 -1.09 -3.46
C ILE A 47 17.89 -0.84 -4.68
N MET A 48 17.55 0.14 -5.53
CA MET A 48 18.42 0.55 -6.64
C MET A 48 19.77 1.09 -6.14
N ILE A 49 19.79 1.88 -5.06
CA ILE A 49 21.06 2.37 -4.50
C ILE A 49 21.87 1.19 -3.96
N ARG A 50 21.25 0.30 -3.17
CA ARG A 50 21.92 -0.91 -2.66
C ARG A 50 22.46 -1.77 -3.80
N SER A 51 21.75 -1.84 -4.93
CA SER A 51 22.19 -2.62 -6.09
C SER A 51 23.50 -2.14 -6.71
N THR A 52 23.82 -0.85 -6.60
CA THR A 52 25.10 -0.31 -7.10
C THR A 52 26.32 -0.69 -6.26
N PHE A 53 26.11 -1.10 -4.99
CA PHE A 53 27.20 -1.41 -4.07
C PHE A 53 27.57 -2.90 -4.02
N ILE A 54 26.75 -3.78 -4.61
CA ILE A 54 27.00 -5.21 -4.61
C ILE A 54 27.70 -5.59 -5.93
N LYS A 55 28.97 -5.99 -5.82
CA LYS A 55 29.75 -6.57 -6.91
C LYS A 55 29.45 -8.06 -6.96
N ASP A 56 28.64 -8.52 -7.91
CA ASP A 56 28.40 -9.94 -8.09
C ASP A 56 28.61 -10.37 -9.56
N ASN A 57 29.13 -11.58 -9.74
CA ASN A 57 29.53 -12.12 -11.05
C ASN A 57 28.34 -12.68 -11.86
N ASP A 58 27.20 -12.96 -11.22
CA ASP A 58 25.98 -13.49 -11.86
C ASP A 58 24.80 -12.51 -11.75
N GLY A 59 24.74 -11.57 -12.70
CA GLY A 59 23.75 -10.47 -12.69
C GLY A 59 22.28 -10.91 -12.70
N SER A 60 21.95 -12.08 -13.23
CA SER A 60 20.56 -12.59 -13.29
C SER A 60 20.06 -13.06 -11.93
N PHE A 61 20.82 -13.89 -11.22
CA PHE A 61 20.46 -14.36 -9.87
C PHE A 61 20.35 -13.21 -8.87
N TYR A 62 21.23 -12.22 -9.02
CA TYR A 62 21.22 -11.02 -8.21
C TYR A 62 19.95 -10.17 -8.41
N SER A 63 19.53 -9.97 -9.66
CA SER A 63 18.32 -9.21 -9.99
C SER A 63 17.04 -9.83 -9.39
N LEU A 64 16.94 -11.17 -9.43
CA LEU A 64 15.85 -11.94 -8.83
C LEU A 64 15.81 -11.81 -7.30
N THR A 65 16.99 -11.81 -6.67
CA THR A 65 17.11 -11.67 -5.22
C THR A 65 16.64 -10.28 -4.77
N LEU A 66 17.05 -9.22 -5.47
CA LEU A 66 16.62 -7.84 -5.18
C LEU A 66 15.11 -7.65 -5.38
N LEU A 67 14.55 -8.23 -6.44
CA LEU A 67 13.09 -8.21 -6.69
C LEU A 67 12.33 -8.90 -5.56
N THR A 68 12.82 -10.06 -5.11
CA THR A 68 12.21 -10.81 -4.01
C THR A 68 12.29 -10.04 -2.68
N GLU A 69 13.44 -9.48 -2.36
CA GLU A 69 13.62 -8.64 -1.16
C GLU A 69 12.72 -7.39 -1.20
N TRP A 70 12.60 -6.74 -2.36
CA TRP A 70 11.67 -5.61 -2.54
C TRP A 70 10.23 -6.02 -2.26
N TYR A 71 9.82 -7.15 -2.82
CA TYR A 71 8.46 -7.65 -2.65
C TYR A 71 8.14 -7.96 -1.18
N VAL A 72 9.10 -8.46 -0.40
CA VAL A 72 8.94 -8.64 1.04
C VAL A 72 8.67 -7.30 1.75
N PHE A 73 9.33 -6.21 1.35
CA PHE A 73 9.03 -4.88 1.91
C PHE A 73 7.62 -4.41 1.53
N VAL A 74 7.21 -4.63 0.28
CA VAL A 74 5.86 -4.29 -0.20
C VAL A 74 4.80 -5.07 0.59
N GLU A 75 5.03 -6.36 0.83
CA GLU A 75 4.14 -7.22 1.62
C GLU A 75 3.99 -6.71 3.07
N GLN A 76 5.11 -6.43 3.74
CA GLN A 76 5.10 -5.89 5.10
C GLN A 76 4.37 -4.54 5.16
N ALA A 77 4.63 -3.64 4.21
CA ALA A 77 3.99 -2.34 4.14
C ALA A 77 2.49 -2.46 3.85
N GLY A 78 2.07 -3.38 2.98
CA GLY A 78 0.67 -3.63 2.65
C GLY A 78 -0.11 -4.18 3.85
N LEU A 79 0.47 -5.14 4.58
CA LEU A 79 -0.12 -5.68 5.81
C LEU A 79 -0.22 -4.62 6.92
N LEU A 80 0.83 -3.82 7.13
CA LEU A 80 0.79 -2.69 8.06
C LEU A 80 -0.28 -1.66 7.67
N SER A 81 -0.47 -1.44 6.38
CA SER A 81 -1.51 -0.53 5.88
C SER A 81 -2.91 -1.03 6.22
N TRP A 82 -3.18 -2.33 6.10
CA TRP A 82 -4.43 -2.94 6.55
C TRP A 82 -4.66 -2.77 8.06
N LEU A 83 -3.62 -3.02 8.87
CA LEU A 83 -3.72 -2.86 10.33
C LEU A 83 -4.05 -1.41 10.71
N LEU A 84 -3.34 -0.43 10.15
CA LEU A 84 -3.58 0.99 10.42
C LEU A 84 -4.96 1.44 9.92
N ALA A 85 -5.37 1.02 8.72
CA ALA A 85 -6.70 1.31 8.19
C ALA A 85 -7.79 0.72 9.10
N GLY A 86 -7.60 -0.50 9.59
CA GLY A 86 -8.49 -1.15 10.57
C GLY A 86 -8.64 -0.35 11.86
N VAL A 87 -7.53 0.17 12.41
CA VAL A 87 -7.55 1.03 13.60
C VAL A 87 -8.32 2.34 13.33
N PHE A 88 -8.07 3.00 12.20
CA PHE A 88 -8.81 4.21 11.80
C PHE A 88 -10.31 3.94 11.69
N ILE A 89 -10.70 2.86 11.00
CA ILE A 89 -12.10 2.49 10.81
C ILE A 89 -12.76 2.18 12.16
N ALA A 90 -12.09 1.40 13.02
CA ALA A 90 -12.59 1.07 14.35
C ALA A 90 -12.80 2.32 15.21
N LYS A 91 -11.81 3.23 15.23
CA LYS A 91 -11.90 4.49 15.94
C LYS A 91 -13.04 5.36 15.43
N ASN A 92 -13.12 5.58 14.11
CA ASN A 92 -14.15 6.42 13.49
C ASN A 92 -15.55 5.86 13.76
N ARG A 93 -15.75 4.55 13.68
CA ARG A 93 -17.03 3.91 14.00
C ARG A 93 -17.40 4.04 15.47
N TYR A 94 -16.43 3.89 16.38
CA TYR A 94 -16.66 4.06 17.81
C TYR A 94 -17.13 5.48 18.16
N ILE A 95 -16.43 6.49 17.65
CA ILE A 95 -16.77 7.91 17.86
C ILE A 95 -18.12 8.26 17.23
N SER A 96 -18.37 7.83 15.99
CA SER A 96 -19.61 8.13 15.28
C SER A 96 -20.85 7.54 15.97
N ARG A 97 -20.73 6.35 16.59
CA ARG A 97 -21.80 5.75 17.39
C ARG A 97 -22.11 6.55 18.65
N LYS A 98 -21.09 7.17 19.27
CA LYS A 98 -21.23 7.97 20.49
C LYS A 98 -21.84 9.35 20.22
N MET A 99 -21.58 9.92 19.04
CA MET A 99 -21.96 11.30 18.70
C MET A 99 -23.22 11.40 17.81
N GLU A 100 -23.91 10.30 17.50
CA GLU A 100 -25.10 10.23 16.60
C GLU A 100 -24.97 11.02 15.27
N THR A 101 -23.74 11.23 14.83
CA THR A 101 -23.40 12.11 13.71
C THR A 101 -22.89 11.25 12.57
N ALA A 102 -23.81 10.61 11.84
CA ALA A 102 -23.44 9.85 10.66
C ALA A 102 -24.34 10.22 9.47
N SER A 103 -23.93 11.23 8.70
CA SER A 103 -24.35 11.39 7.32
C SER A 103 -23.23 10.89 6.42
N VAL A 104 -23.35 9.65 5.92
CA VAL A 104 -22.42 9.13 4.90
C VAL A 104 -22.78 9.76 3.56
N ARG A 105 -21.82 10.45 2.92
CA ARG A 105 -22.03 10.96 1.55
C ARG A 105 -21.79 9.83 0.56
N TYR A 106 -22.70 9.65 -0.41
CA TYR A 106 -22.57 8.61 -1.45
C TYR A 106 -21.27 8.74 -2.27
N SER A 107 -20.76 9.95 -2.46
CA SER A 107 -19.46 10.19 -3.12
C SER A 107 -18.27 9.58 -2.37
N ASP A 108 -18.40 9.32 -1.07
CA ASP A 108 -17.37 8.67 -0.26
C ASP A 108 -17.40 7.13 -0.35
N LEU A 109 -18.38 6.56 -1.07
CA LEU A 109 -18.53 5.10 -1.22
C LEU A 109 -17.96 4.57 -2.54
N ALA A 110 -17.77 5.42 -3.56
CA ALA A 110 -17.34 5.00 -4.88
C ALA A 110 -15.97 4.29 -4.86
N VAL A 111 -14.98 4.87 -4.18
CA VAL A 111 -13.63 4.28 -4.09
C VAL A 111 -13.63 2.94 -3.34
N PRO A 112 -14.22 2.82 -2.14
CA PRO A 112 -14.40 1.52 -1.48
C PRO A 112 -15.14 0.49 -2.33
N PHE A 113 -16.16 0.92 -3.08
CA PHE A 113 -16.96 0.04 -3.94
C PHE A 113 -16.13 -0.55 -5.09
N PHE A 114 -15.42 0.29 -5.86
CA PHE A 114 -14.57 -0.20 -6.95
C PHE A 114 -13.41 -1.07 -6.44
N LEU A 115 -12.81 -0.72 -5.30
CA LEU A 115 -11.79 -1.54 -4.68
C LEU A 115 -12.35 -2.92 -4.29
N SER A 116 -13.57 -2.96 -3.75
CA SER A 116 -14.24 -4.20 -3.36
C SER A 116 -14.57 -5.07 -4.58
N LEU A 117 -15.02 -4.46 -5.68
CA LEU A 117 -15.24 -5.16 -6.96
C LEU A 117 -13.94 -5.75 -7.51
N LEU A 118 -12.84 -4.99 -7.46
CA LEU A 118 -11.52 -5.46 -7.91
C LEU A 118 -11.02 -6.63 -7.07
N LEU A 119 -11.14 -6.56 -5.74
CA LEU A 119 -10.76 -7.66 -4.85
C LEU A 119 -11.64 -8.89 -5.04
N LEU A 120 -12.96 -8.69 -5.23
CA LEU A 120 -13.88 -9.79 -5.53
C LEU A 120 -13.52 -10.45 -6.86
N TRP A 121 -13.25 -9.66 -7.89
CA TRP A 121 -12.86 -10.17 -9.20
C TRP A 121 -11.54 -10.95 -9.13
N SER A 122 -10.55 -10.41 -8.42
CA SER A 122 -9.26 -11.09 -8.18
C SER A 122 -9.45 -12.41 -7.44
N ALA A 123 -10.32 -12.45 -6.42
CA ALA A 123 -10.64 -13.68 -5.68
C ALA A 123 -11.33 -14.72 -6.56
N LEU A 124 -12.29 -14.32 -7.41
CA LEU A 124 -12.92 -15.22 -8.37
C LEU A 124 -11.92 -15.75 -9.40
N SER A 125 -11.05 -14.88 -9.92
CA SER A 125 -9.99 -15.28 -10.87
C SER A 125 -9.04 -16.31 -10.26
N PHE A 126 -8.73 -16.21 -8.97
CA PHE A 126 -7.96 -17.21 -8.25
C PHE A 126 -8.73 -18.53 -8.06
N LEU A 127 -10.00 -18.47 -7.65
CA LEU A 127 -10.84 -19.65 -7.39
C LEU A 127 -11.10 -20.50 -8.63
N PHE A 128 -11.18 -19.87 -9.81
CA PHE A 128 -11.41 -20.55 -11.09
C PHE A 128 -10.12 -20.82 -11.87
N SER A 129 -8.95 -20.64 -11.26
CA SER A 129 -7.67 -20.88 -11.94
C SER A 129 -7.26 -22.35 -11.88
N ASP A 130 -6.73 -22.84 -13.00
CA ASP A 130 -6.11 -24.17 -13.08
C ASP A 130 -4.79 -24.23 -12.27
N ASN A 131 -4.10 -23.09 -12.10
CA ASN A 131 -2.86 -22.99 -11.33
C ASN A 131 -3.00 -21.99 -10.19
N HIS A 132 -3.48 -22.50 -9.06
CA HIS A 132 -3.71 -21.71 -7.85
C HIS A 132 -2.43 -21.06 -7.32
N LEU A 133 -1.27 -21.71 -7.42
CA LEU A 133 -0.01 -21.14 -6.92
C LEU A 133 0.35 -19.89 -7.71
N LEU A 134 0.31 -19.97 -9.05
CA LEU A 134 0.57 -18.85 -9.93
C LEU A 134 -0.46 -17.73 -9.73
N SER A 135 -1.76 -18.06 -9.62
CA SER A 135 -2.80 -17.05 -9.40
C SER A 135 -2.78 -16.42 -8.01
N TRP A 136 -2.22 -17.10 -7.00
CA TRP A 136 -2.04 -16.53 -5.67
C TRP A 136 -0.88 -15.53 -5.61
N GLN A 137 0.29 -15.95 -6.12
CA GLN A 137 1.56 -15.25 -5.93
C GLN A 137 1.94 -14.35 -7.13
N GLY A 138 1.51 -14.71 -8.33
CA GLY A 138 2.04 -14.18 -9.59
C GLY A 138 3.24 -15.00 -10.07
N ASP A 139 3.84 -14.56 -11.17
CA ASP A 139 5.08 -15.13 -11.69
C ASP A 139 6.32 -14.51 -11.00
N VAL A 140 7.50 -15.03 -11.31
CA VAL A 140 8.76 -14.63 -10.66
C VAL A 140 9.19 -13.20 -11.03
N TYR A 141 8.77 -12.70 -12.20
CA TYR A 141 9.06 -11.36 -12.69
C TYR A 141 8.00 -10.35 -12.25
N CYS A 142 6.74 -10.75 -12.27
CA CYS A 142 5.57 -9.98 -11.95
C CYS A 142 4.76 -10.74 -10.89
N ASN A 143 4.97 -10.38 -9.61
CA ASN A 143 4.22 -10.90 -8.48
C ASN A 143 2.74 -10.42 -8.49
N ASP A 144 2.06 -10.41 -9.64
CA ASP A 144 0.71 -9.85 -9.81
C ASP A 144 -0.40 -10.89 -9.58
N GLY A 145 -0.30 -11.62 -8.46
CA GLY A 145 -1.34 -12.56 -8.00
C GLY A 145 -2.35 -11.91 -7.05
N LEU A 146 -3.36 -12.69 -6.63
CA LEU A 146 -4.38 -12.28 -5.64
C LEU A 146 -3.76 -11.62 -4.39
N LYS A 147 -2.63 -12.14 -3.91
CA LYS A 147 -1.90 -11.59 -2.78
C LYS A 147 -1.55 -10.11 -2.99
N SER A 148 -1.04 -9.74 -4.16
CA SER A 148 -0.68 -8.34 -4.45
C SER A 148 -1.90 -7.43 -4.48
N TYR A 149 -3.01 -7.88 -5.07
CA TYR A 149 -4.26 -7.12 -5.05
C TYR A 149 -4.78 -6.89 -3.62
N ILE A 150 -4.67 -7.89 -2.73
CA ILE A 150 -4.98 -7.75 -1.31
C ILE A 150 -4.07 -6.69 -0.66
N LEU A 151 -2.76 -6.72 -0.92
CA LEU A 151 -1.81 -5.74 -0.39
C LEU A 151 -2.13 -4.32 -0.89
N TYR A 152 -2.46 -4.16 -2.17
CA TYR A 152 -2.91 -2.89 -2.75
C TYR A 152 -4.18 -2.38 -2.08
N GLY A 153 -5.12 -3.28 -1.74
CA GLY A 153 -6.28 -2.93 -0.93
C GLY A 153 -5.93 -2.29 0.40
N GLY A 154 -4.87 -2.76 1.07
CA GLY A 154 -4.36 -2.17 2.30
C GLY A 154 -3.86 -0.74 2.10
N PHE A 155 -3.04 -0.51 1.07
CA PHE A 155 -2.55 0.84 0.74
C PHE A 155 -3.69 1.79 0.41
N PHE A 156 -4.65 1.37 -0.42
CA PHE A 156 -5.82 2.19 -0.76
C PHE A 156 -6.66 2.50 0.48
N ALA A 157 -6.93 1.51 1.33
CA ALA A 157 -7.69 1.71 2.57
C ALA A 157 -7.00 2.71 3.49
N LEU A 158 -5.68 2.61 3.68
CA LEU A 158 -4.92 3.55 4.49
C LEU A 158 -4.93 4.96 3.89
N CYS A 159 -4.58 5.10 2.60
CA CYS A 159 -4.63 6.37 1.85
C CYS A 159 -5.98 7.06 1.99
N TRP A 160 -7.07 6.29 1.91
CA TRP A 160 -8.43 6.80 2.05
C TRP A 160 -8.68 7.41 3.43
N GLN A 161 -8.21 6.79 4.51
CA GLN A 161 -8.40 7.30 5.88
C GLN A 161 -7.59 8.59 6.11
N ILE A 162 -6.39 8.69 5.54
CA ILE A 162 -5.48 9.84 5.76
C ILE A 162 -5.51 10.88 4.62
N ARG A 163 -6.48 10.77 3.71
CA ARG A 163 -6.69 11.68 2.55
C ARG A 163 -6.74 13.18 2.87
N PRO A 164 -7.18 13.67 4.06
CA PRO A 164 -7.20 15.10 4.33
C PRO A 164 -5.79 15.68 4.50
N ASN A 165 -4.79 14.84 4.77
CA ASN A 165 -3.42 15.28 4.95
C ASN A 165 -2.81 15.75 3.62
N LYS A 166 -2.43 17.03 3.55
CA LYS A 166 -1.80 17.65 2.37
C LYS A 166 -0.54 16.91 1.88
N HIS A 167 0.24 16.33 2.79
CA HIS A 167 1.45 15.61 2.44
C HIS A 167 1.14 14.31 1.70
N ILE A 168 0.07 13.61 2.11
CA ILE A 168 -0.40 12.40 1.44
C ILE A 168 -0.91 12.71 0.04
N LYS A 169 -1.64 13.80 -0.14
CA LYS A 169 -2.08 14.22 -1.49
C LYS A 169 -0.90 14.43 -2.42
N ALA A 170 0.19 15.05 -1.95
CA ALA A 170 1.40 15.24 -2.73
C ALA A 170 2.05 13.89 -3.11
N VAL A 171 2.18 12.98 -2.14
CA VAL A 171 2.75 11.63 -2.37
C VAL A 171 1.91 10.85 -3.39
N VAL A 172 0.59 10.79 -3.21
CA VAL A 172 -0.32 10.08 -4.12
C VAL A 172 -0.32 10.72 -5.51
N SER A 173 -0.27 12.05 -5.61
CA SER A 173 -0.21 12.74 -6.91
C SER A 173 1.10 12.44 -7.64
N ALA A 174 2.22 12.39 -6.92
CA ALA A 174 3.52 12.01 -7.50
C ALA A 174 3.51 10.56 -7.99
N LEU A 175 2.97 9.63 -7.19
CA LEU A 175 2.81 8.23 -7.61
C LEU A 175 1.91 8.11 -8.84
N PHE A 176 0.76 8.79 -8.84
CA PHE A 176 -0.16 8.78 -9.98
C PHE A 176 0.51 9.33 -11.26
N PHE A 177 1.28 10.41 -11.14
CA PHE A 177 2.03 10.97 -12.26
C PHE A 177 3.07 9.98 -12.80
N VAL A 178 3.86 9.36 -11.91
CA VAL A 178 4.84 8.34 -12.29
C VAL A 178 4.18 7.13 -12.95
N SER A 179 3.07 6.63 -12.39
CA SER A 179 2.30 5.52 -12.98
C SER A 179 1.71 5.89 -14.34
N THR A 180 1.23 7.14 -14.51
CA THR A 180 0.71 7.62 -15.80
C THR A 180 1.81 7.69 -16.85
N LEU A 181 3.00 8.20 -16.48
CA LEU A 181 4.15 8.22 -17.38
C LEU A 181 4.61 6.81 -17.76
N LEU A 182 4.71 5.90 -16.79
CA LEU A 182 5.06 4.49 -17.04
C LEU A 182 4.02 3.82 -17.96
N SER A 183 2.73 4.06 -17.73
CA SER A 183 1.66 3.55 -18.58
C SER A 183 1.68 4.15 -19.98
N LEU A 184 2.08 5.43 -20.12
CA LEU A 184 2.25 6.05 -21.43
C LEU A 184 3.44 5.44 -22.17
N PHE A 185 4.56 5.24 -21.47
CA PHE A 185 5.75 4.60 -22.03
C PHE A 185 5.50 3.16 -22.44
N SER A 186 4.73 2.39 -21.67
CA SER A 186 4.37 1.01 -22.04
C SER A 186 3.46 0.93 -23.27
N VAL A 187 2.68 1.98 -23.57
CA VAL A 187 1.83 2.05 -24.77
C VAL A 187 2.61 2.53 -26.00
N LEU A 188 3.56 3.44 -25.82
CA LEU A 188 4.36 4.01 -26.92
C LEU A 188 5.36 3.01 -27.51
N ASP A 189 5.67 1.92 -26.80
CA ASP A 189 6.51 0.79 -27.25
C ASP A 189 7.83 1.24 -27.91
N LEU A 190 8.50 2.22 -27.31
CA LEU A 190 9.78 2.73 -27.79
C LEU A 190 10.91 1.86 -27.24
N ASP A 191 11.60 1.11 -28.10
CA ASP A 191 12.65 0.16 -27.73
C ASP A 191 13.67 0.73 -26.70
N GLN A 192 14.11 1.97 -26.91
CA GLN A 192 15.10 2.63 -26.04
C GLN A 192 14.56 2.89 -24.62
N ILE A 193 13.28 3.23 -24.49
CA ILE A 193 12.63 3.48 -23.20
C ILE A 193 12.29 2.14 -22.53
N ASN A 194 11.84 1.17 -23.33
CA ASN A 194 11.53 -0.17 -22.88
C ASN A 194 12.74 -0.89 -22.30
N ASP A 195 13.92 -0.71 -22.89
CA ASP A 195 15.16 -1.30 -22.38
C ASP A 195 15.61 -0.61 -21.07
N ILE A 196 15.46 0.71 -20.95
CA ILE A 196 15.84 1.46 -19.74
C ILE A 196 14.93 1.12 -18.55
N PHE A 197 13.62 1.01 -18.79
CA PHE A 197 12.64 0.75 -17.73
C PHE A 197 12.24 -0.73 -17.63
N LEU A 198 12.90 -1.62 -18.39
CA LEU A 198 12.60 -3.04 -18.46
C LEU A 198 11.12 -3.33 -18.79
N LEU A 199 10.50 -2.49 -19.64
CA LEU A 199 9.10 -2.59 -20.06
C LEU A 199 8.91 -3.51 -21.27
N SER A 200 9.98 -4.12 -21.79
CA SER A 200 9.93 -4.92 -23.02
C SER A 200 9.04 -6.16 -22.87
N ARG A 201 8.15 -6.40 -23.85
CA ARG A 201 7.23 -7.56 -23.92
C ARG A 201 7.90 -8.95 -23.91
N LYS A 202 9.23 -9.05 -23.97
CA LYS A 202 9.94 -10.33 -24.13
C LYS A 202 10.01 -11.19 -22.85
N THR A 203 9.52 -10.70 -21.71
CA THR A 203 9.50 -11.44 -20.44
C THR A 203 8.11 -11.92 -20.03
N ALA A 204 7.05 -11.61 -20.78
CA ALA A 204 5.71 -12.16 -20.56
C ALA A 204 5.54 -13.42 -21.44
N VAL A 205 5.96 -14.56 -20.92
CA VAL A 205 5.48 -15.89 -21.33
C VAL A 205 4.82 -16.52 -20.11
#